data_AF-A0A9W7ZDX5-F1
#
_entry.id   AF-A0A9W7ZDX5-F1
#
_cell.length_a   1.000
_cell.length_b   1.000
_cell.length_c   1.000
_cell.angle_alpha   90.00
_cell.angle_beta   90.00
_cell.angle_gamma   90.00
#
_symmetry.space_group_name_H-M   'P 1'
#
loop_
_entity.id
_entity.type
_entity.pdbx_description
1 polymer ?
#
loop_
_entity_poly.entity_id
_entity_poly.type
_entity_poly.pdbx_seq_one_letter_code
_entity_poly.pdbx_strand_id
1 'polypeptide(L)'
;MKAVLSELPEFKQLQKSYSLHIDLASKCLEVINRNSLAIELVTGRTASGEYVDRTYLETRLIAFLDNNELDESDRIRLLFLYLVLVDGGNATDRRRLEEVPQCLSVNDKRAAVNLCRLGVPTDREEKEESAQEGPSIAGRYQWDAVSEPKDGQLRPRLEPAIKCIVNEQVGNTLDIDLFPWAEEAPPESIPKHILNHNGKKRGVIIVYIAGGVTLSEMRAIYELSETLKRDIYIGSTHIITPRGFLDDLKSLHLEMLT
;
A
#
# COMPACT_ATOMS: atom_id res chain seq x y z
N MET A 1 50.20 6.74 4.54
CA MET A 1 49.11 7.37 5.33
C MET A 1 47.76 6.67 5.16
N LYS A 2 47.22 6.44 3.93
CA LYS A 2 45.95 5.70 3.73
C LYS A 2 45.90 4.30 4.39
N ALA A 3 46.99 3.53 4.32
CA ALA A 3 47.07 2.18 4.91
C ALA A 3 47.08 2.18 6.46
N VAL A 4 47.62 3.22 7.09
CA VAL A 4 47.66 3.37 8.55
C VAL A 4 46.30 3.82 9.09
N LEU A 5 45.60 4.69 8.34
CA LEU A 5 44.24 5.11 8.64
C LEU A 5 43.21 3.97 8.50
N SER A 6 43.44 3.01 7.58
CA SER A 6 42.57 1.84 7.41
C SER A 6 42.71 0.76 8.50
N GLU A 7 43.78 0.82 9.30
CA GLU A 7 44.03 -0.15 10.36
C GLU A 7 43.46 0.27 11.73
N LEU A 8 43.05 1.53 11.87
CA LEU A 8 42.47 2.05 13.11
C LEU A 8 41.17 1.31 13.47
N PRO A 9 41.00 0.89 14.74
CA PRO A 9 39.81 0.15 15.18
C PRO A 9 38.50 0.89 14.89
N GLU A 10 38.49 2.21 15.09
CA GLU A 10 37.34 3.09 14.81
C GLU A 10 37.00 3.11 13.31
N PHE A 11 38.01 3.15 12.44
CA PHE A 11 37.81 3.11 11.00
C PHE A 11 37.30 1.75 10.53
N LYS A 12 37.78 0.64 11.12
CA LYS A 12 37.26 -0.71 10.84
C LYS A 12 35.81 -0.87 11.30
N GLN A 13 35.45 -0.31 12.46
CA GLN A 13 34.07 -0.34 12.97
C GLN A 13 33.14 0.49 12.07
N LEU A 14 33.59 1.68 11.65
CA LEU A 14 32.88 2.55 10.72
C LEU A 14 32.71 1.88 9.34
N GLN A 15 33.79 1.27 8.83
CA GLN A 15 33.77 0.51 7.58
C GLN A 15 32.80 -0.68 7.66
N LYS A 16 32.78 -1.41 8.78
CA LYS A 16 31.84 -2.53 9.01
C LYS A 16 30.40 -2.04 9.09
N SER A 17 30.15 -0.88 9.71
CA SER A 17 28.82 -0.27 9.78
C SER A 17 28.31 0.11 8.39
N TYR A 18 29.15 0.74 7.56
CA TYR A 18 28.75 1.14 6.20
C TYR A 18 28.71 -0.02 5.21
N SER A 19 29.60 -1.01 5.33
CA SER A 19 29.65 -2.15 4.40
C SER A 19 28.33 -2.93 4.39
N LEU A 20 27.71 -3.08 5.57
CA LEU A 20 26.40 -3.72 5.69
C LEU A 20 25.32 -2.96 4.90
N HIS A 21 25.27 -1.63 5.04
CA HIS A 21 24.28 -0.81 4.34
C HIS A 21 24.53 -0.74 2.84
N ILE A 22 25.79 -0.73 2.41
CA ILE A 22 26.16 -0.76 0.98
C ILE A 22 25.75 -2.10 0.36
N ASP A 23 26.06 -3.23 1.02
CA ASP A 23 25.64 -4.57 0.57
C ASP A 23 24.12 -4.68 0.48
N LEU A 24 23.41 -4.21 1.52
CA LEU A 24 21.94 -4.19 1.53
C LEU A 24 21.37 -3.33 0.39
N ALA A 25 21.88 -2.11 0.20
CA ALA A 25 21.44 -1.22 -0.87
C ALA A 25 21.68 -1.83 -2.26
N SER A 26 22.82 -2.50 -2.44
CA SER A 26 23.17 -3.16 -3.70
C SER A 26 22.21 -4.32 -4.01
N LYS A 27 21.94 -5.18 -3.02
CA LYS A 27 20.94 -6.26 -3.13
C LYS A 27 19.54 -5.74 -3.41
N CYS A 28 19.13 -4.66 -2.75
CA CYS A 28 17.83 -4.03 -3.02
C CYS A 28 17.75 -3.49 -4.45
N LEU A 29 18.81 -2.87 -4.96
CA LEU A 29 18.84 -2.32 -6.32
C LEU A 29 18.72 -3.42 -7.39
N GLU A 30 19.39 -4.56 -7.17
CA GLU A 30 19.26 -5.75 -8.04
C GLU A 30 17.83 -6.26 -8.12
N VAL A 31 17.08 -6.24 -7.01
CA VAL A 31 15.67 -6.65 -6.96
C VAL A 31 14.76 -5.62 -7.63
N ILE A 32 14.97 -4.33 -7.39
CA ILE A 32 14.15 -3.24 -7.96
C ILE A 32 14.23 -3.23 -9.49
N ASN A 33 15.43 -3.44 -10.05
CA ASN A 33 15.65 -3.40 -11.49
C ASN A 33 14.95 -4.53 -12.27
N ARG A 34 14.43 -5.56 -11.58
CA ARG A 34 13.78 -6.72 -12.23
C ARG A 34 12.28 -6.52 -12.49
N ASN A 35 11.57 -5.69 -11.72
CA ASN A 35 10.10 -5.67 -11.72
C ASN A 35 9.48 -4.26 -11.78
N SER A 36 9.04 -3.82 -12.96
CA SER A 36 8.37 -2.51 -13.15
C SER A 36 6.84 -2.57 -13.27
N LEU A 37 6.25 -3.74 -13.55
CA LEU A 37 4.82 -3.87 -13.87
C LEU A 37 3.88 -3.53 -12.70
N ALA A 38 4.29 -3.83 -11.46
CA ALA A 38 3.46 -3.58 -10.28
C ALA A 38 3.09 -2.09 -10.11
N ILE A 39 3.97 -1.17 -10.50
CA ILE A 39 3.70 0.26 -10.42
C ILE A 39 2.61 0.63 -11.42
N GLU A 40 2.74 0.19 -12.67
CA GLU A 40 1.79 0.53 -13.73
C GLU A 40 0.39 -0.01 -13.44
N LEU A 41 0.30 -1.21 -12.85
CA LEU A 41 -0.97 -1.79 -12.39
C LEU A 41 -1.61 -1.00 -11.26
N VAL A 42 -0.83 -0.38 -10.38
CA VAL A 42 -1.39 0.40 -9.26
C VAL A 42 -1.77 1.80 -9.69
N THR A 43 -0.97 2.43 -10.53
CA THR A 43 -1.14 3.84 -10.90
C THR A 43 -1.98 4.04 -12.16
N GLY A 44 -2.18 3.00 -12.96
CA GLY A 44 -2.71 3.12 -14.33
C GLY A 44 -1.81 3.95 -15.26
N ARG A 45 -0.54 4.15 -14.89
CA ARG A 45 0.42 5.02 -15.58
C ARG A 45 1.77 4.38 -15.78
N THR A 46 2.41 4.66 -16.91
CA THR A 46 3.79 4.22 -17.21
C THR A 46 4.81 4.86 -16.26
N ALA A 47 6.06 4.39 -16.31
CA ALA A 47 7.16 5.01 -15.58
C ALA A 47 7.42 6.47 -15.97
N SER A 48 6.96 6.92 -17.15
CA SER A 48 6.99 8.31 -17.64
C SER A 48 5.72 9.11 -17.29
N GLY A 49 4.74 8.51 -16.61
CA GLY A 49 3.52 9.17 -16.17
C GLY A 49 2.38 9.22 -17.20
N GLU A 50 2.53 8.54 -18.35
CA GLU A 50 1.48 8.44 -19.37
C GLU A 50 0.40 7.45 -18.96
N TYR A 51 -0.86 7.74 -19.26
CA TYR A 51 -1.96 6.80 -19.01
C TYR A 51 -1.82 5.53 -19.83
N VAL A 52 -2.10 4.41 -19.20
CA VAL A 52 -2.02 3.09 -19.81
C VAL A 52 -3.42 2.55 -20.03
N ASP A 53 -3.72 2.10 -21.25
CA ASP A 53 -4.99 1.45 -21.54
C ASP A 53 -5.13 0.12 -20.78
N ARG A 54 -6.35 -0.19 -20.34
CA ARG A 54 -6.66 -1.40 -19.58
C ARG A 54 -6.34 -2.66 -20.37
N THR A 55 -6.65 -2.68 -21.67
CA THR A 55 -6.34 -3.82 -22.55
C THR A 55 -4.84 -4.10 -22.63
N TYR A 56 -4.02 -3.04 -22.61
CA TYR A 56 -2.58 -3.15 -22.61
C TYR A 56 -2.04 -3.70 -21.27
N LEU A 57 -2.57 -3.23 -20.14
CA LEU A 57 -2.21 -3.76 -18.82
C LEU A 57 -2.54 -5.25 -18.70
N GLU A 58 -3.71 -5.67 -19.21
CA GLU A 58 -4.13 -7.08 -19.26
C GLU A 58 -3.16 -7.92 -20.09
N THR A 59 -2.82 -7.45 -21.29
CA THR A 59 -1.89 -8.14 -22.19
C THR A 59 -0.52 -8.32 -21.54
N ARG A 60 -0.03 -7.28 -20.86
CA ARG A 60 1.24 -7.35 -20.12
C ARG A 60 1.16 -8.28 -18.93
N LEU A 61 0.08 -8.23 -18.15
CA LEU A 61 -0.10 -9.12 -17.01
C LEU A 61 -0.03 -10.57 -17.46
N ILE A 62 -0.76 -10.95 -18.52
CA ILE A 62 -0.74 -12.31 -19.08
C ILE A 62 0.69 -12.71 -19.47
N ALA A 63 1.40 -11.85 -20.22
CA ALA A 63 2.79 -12.12 -20.62
C ALA A 63 3.75 -12.30 -19.43
N PHE A 64 3.53 -11.56 -18.32
CA PHE A 64 4.31 -11.72 -17.09
C PHE A 64 3.94 -13.01 -16.36
N LEU A 65 2.66 -13.37 -16.30
CA LEU A 65 2.20 -14.60 -15.64
C LEU A 65 2.67 -15.87 -16.36
N ASP A 66 2.75 -15.82 -17.69
CA ASP A 66 3.31 -16.89 -18.54
C ASP A 66 4.84 -17.00 -18.44
N ASN A 67 5.53 -15.96 -17.95
CA ASN A 67 6.97 -16.00 -17.76
C ASN A 67 7.35 -16.86 -16.53
N ASN A 68 8.15 -17.89 -16.76
CA ASN A 68 8.64 -18.81 -15.72
C ASN A 68 9.66 -18.17 -14.77
N GLU A 69 10.20 -16.99 -15.07
CA GLU A 69 11.18 -16.30 -14.21
C GLU A 69 10.58 -15.68 -12.95
N LEU A 70 9.26 -15.53 -12.87
CA LEU A 70 8.61 -14.99 -11.68
C LEU A 70 8.43 -16.03 -10.58
N ASP A 71 8.61 -15.61 -9.33
CA ASP A 71 8.20 -16.38 -8.18
C ASP A 71 6.66 -16.49 -8.12
N GLU A 72 6.15 -17.61 -7.60
CA GLU A 72 4.71 -17.82 -7.39
C GLU A 72 4.07 -16.69 -6.57
N SER A 73 4.77 -16.20 -5.53
CA SER A 73 4.29 -15.10 -4.70
C SER A 73 4.13 -13.80 -5.47
N ASP A 74 4.94 -13.55 -6.49
CA ASP A 74 4.86 -12.32 -7.28
C ASP A 74 3.75 -12.41 -8.33
N ARG A 75 3.50 -13.61 -8.88
CA ARG A 75 2.36 -13.85 -9.78
C ARG A 75 1.03 -13.52 -9.13
N ILE A 76 0.77 -14.08 -7.94
CA ILE A 76 -0.48 -13.82 -7.20
C ILE A 76 -0.60 -12.34 -6.80
N ARG A 77 0.50 -11.68 -6.44
CA ARG A 77 0.47 -10.24 -6.10
C ARG A 77 0.09 -9.37 -7.30
N LEU A 78 0.65 -9.65 -8.47
CA LEU A 78 0.28 -8.93 -9.69
C LEU A 78 -1.20 -9.14 -10.04
N LEU A 79 -1.71 -10.37 -9.85
CA LEU A 79 -3.13 -10.66 -10.00
C LEU A 79 -3.98 -9.85 -9.01
N PHE A 80 -3.60 -9.80 -7.72
CA PHE A 80 -4.33 -9.02 -6.71
C PHE A 80 -4.37 -7.54 -7.05
N LEU A 81 -3.24 -6.97 -7.47
CA LEU A 81 -3.17 -5.58 -7.90
C LEU A 81 -4.09 -5.30 -9.08
N TYR A 82 -4.15 -6.20 -10.06
CA TYR A 82 -5.08 -6.09 -11.18
C TYR A 82 -6.54 -6.16 -10.73
N LEU A 83 -6.91 -7.08 -9.84
CA LEU A 83 -8.28 -7.18 -9.30
C LEU A 83 -8.72 -5.91 -8.57
N VAL A 84 -7.82 -5.33 -7.76
CA VAL A 84 -8.07 -4.07 -7.06
C VAL A 84 -8.22 -2.90 -8.04
N LEU A 85 -7.37 -2.81 -9.07
CA LEU A 85 -7.46 -1.77 -10.11
C LEU A 85 -8.80 -1.81 -10.84
N VAL A 86 -9.30 -3.02 -11.08
CA VAL A 86 -10.49 -3.27 -11.88
C VAL A 86 -11.80 -3.05 -11.09
N ASP A 87 -11.71 -2.79 -9.78
CA ASP A 87 -12.84 -2.60 -8.87
C ASP A 87 -13.86 -3.74 -8.97
N GLY A 88 -13.36 -4.98 -8.97
CA GLY A 88 -14.18 -6.20 -9.02
C GLY A 88 -15.14 -6.18 -10.21
N GLY A 89 -14.58 -6.15 -11.41
CA GLY A 89 -15.38 -5.95 -12.61
C GLY A 89 -16.32 -7.12 -12.91
N ASN A 90 -16.99 -6.99 -14.05
CA ASN A 90 -18.12 -7.85 -14.45
C ASN A 90 -17.68 -9.33 -14.59
N ALA A 91 -18.63 -10.24 -14.85
CA ALA A 91 -18.42 -11.69 -15.02
C ALA A 91 -17.22 -12.12 -15.91
N THR A 92 -16.69 -11.22 -16.73
CA THR A 92 -15.39 -11.32 -17.43
C THR A 92 -14.18 -11.52 -16.51
N ASP A 93 -14.13 -10.92 -15.32
CA ASP A 93 -12.97 -11.01 -14.43
C ASP A 93 -12.91 -12.37 -13.72
N ARG A 94 -14.06 -13.01 -13.49
CA ARG A 94 -14.16 -14.41 -13.07
C ARG A 94 -13.64 -15.37 -14.13
N ARG A 95 -13.97 -15.17 -15.40
CA ARG A 95 -13.37 -15.93 -16.51
C ARG A 95 -11.86 -15.70 -16.62
N ARG A 96 -11.38 -14.47 -16.37
CA ARG A 96 -9.93 -14.18 -16.36
C ARG A 96 -9.22 -14.85 -15.18
N LEU A 97 -9.84 -14.90 -13.99
CA LEU A 97 -9.37 -15.71 -12.85
C LEU A 97 -9.37 -17.22 -13.17
N GLU A 98 -10.28 -17.67 -14.04
CA GLU A 98 -10.42 -19.06 -14.52
C GLU A 98 -9.54 -19.39 -15.75
N GLU A 99 -9.06 -18.39 -16.51
CA GLU A 99 -8.18 -18.51 -17.69
C GLU A 99 -6.68 -18.32 -17.36
N VAL A 100 -6.35 -17.48 -16.38
CA VAL A 100 -5.01 -17.37 -15.75
C VAL A 100 -4.50 -18.63 -14.99
N PRO A 101 -5.31 -19.57 -14.48
CA PRO A 101 -4.94 -20.43 -13.35
C PRO A 101 -4.34 -21.79 -13.73
N GLN A 102 -3.55 -21.89 -14.81
CA GLN A 102 -2.63 -23.02 -14.93
C GLN A 102 -1.43 -22.88 -13.98
N CYS A 103 -0.99 -21.66 -13.68
CA CYS A 103 0.23 -21.40 -12.90
C CYS A 103 0.01 -21.11 -11.40
N LEU A 104 -1.24 -21.12 -10.91
CA LEU A 104 -1.58 -20.81 -9.51
C LEU A 104 -2.01 -22.05 -8.73
N SER A 105 -1.52 -22.17 -7.49
CA SER A 105 -1.90 -23.25 -6.58
C SER A 105 -3.35 -23.12 -6.11
N VAL A 106 -3.91 -24.19 -5.54
CA VAL A 106 -5.25 -24.17 -4.93
C VAL A 106 -5.35 -23.12 -3.82
N ASN A 107 -4.28 -22.94 -3.04
CA ASN A 107 -4.23 -21.94 -1.97
C ASN A 107 -4.18 -20.52 -2.53
N ASP A 108 -3.50 -20.30 -3.66
CA ASP A 108 -3.46 -19.00 -4.33
C ASP A 108 -4.83 -18.58 -4.85
N LYS A 109 -5.55 -19.52 -5.49
CA LYS A 109 -6.94 -19.29 -5.94
C LYS A 109 -7.84 -18.94 -4.75
N ARG A 110 -7.67 -19.62 -3.62
CA ARG A 110 -8.42 -19.32 -2.39
C ARG A 110 -8.11 -17.93 -1.85
N ALA A 111 -6.84 -17.55 -1.82
CA ALA A 111 -6.44 -16.22 -1.38
C ALA A 111 -7.03 -15.12 -2.25
N ALA A 112 -7.13 -15.33 -3.57
CA ALA A 112 -7.80 -14.40 -4.49
C ALA A 112 -9.28 -14.23 -4.14
N VAL A 113 -10.00 -15.33 -3.89
CA VAL A 113 -11.40 -15.28 -3.45
C VAL A 113 -11.53 -14.58 -2.09
N ASN A 114 -10.62 -14.84 -1.16
CA ASN A 114 -10.66 -14.25 0.18
C ASN A 114 -10.47 -12.72 0.21
N LEU A 115 -10.04 -12.09 -0.88
CA LEU A 115 -9.99 -10.62 -0.98
C LEU A 115 -11.35 -9.95 -0.77
N CYS A 116 -12.46 -10.63 -1.10
CA CYS A 116 -13.81 -10.12 -0.84
C CYS A 116 -14.07 -9.82 0.65
N ARG A 117 -13.42 -10.56 1.54
CA ARG A 117 -13.53 -10.38 2.99
C ARG A 117 -12.87 -9.09 3.48
N LEU A 118 -11.97 -8.53 2.68
CA LEU A 118 -11.32 -7.25 2.92
C LEU A 118 -12.00 -6.09 2.18
N GLY A 119 -13.22 -6.32 1.66
CA GLY A 119 -13.99 -5.31 0.94
C GLY A 119 -13.51 -5.06 -0.50
N VAL A 120 -12.61 -5.90 -1.03
CA VAL A 120 -12.24 -5.86 -2.45
C VAL A 120 -13.24 -6.73 -3.21
N PRO A 121 -14.13 -6.17 -4.04
CA PRO A 121 -15.09 -6.99 -4.77
C PRO A 121 -14.36 -7.99 -5.68
N THR A 122 -14.65 -9.28 -5.52
CA THR A 122 -14.13 -10.36 -6.40
C THR A 122 -15.22 -10.94 -7.29
N ASP A 123 -16.47 -10.81 -6.87
CA ASP A 123 -17.66 -11.26 -7.58
C ASP A 123 -18.74 -10.16 -7.49
N ARG A 124 -19.13 -9.58 -8.62
CA ARG A 124 -20.43 -8.90 -8.73
C ARG A 124 -21.49 -9.98 -8.95
N GLU A 125 -22.14 -10.45 -7.90
CA GLU A 125 -23.51 -10.94 -8.09
C GLU A 125 -24.35 -9.72 -8.50
N GLU A 126 -25.23 -9.91 -9.50
CA GLU A 126 -26.13 -8.86 -9.99
C GLU A 126 -26.80 -8.18 -8.79
N LYS A 127 -26.54 -6.89 -8.61
CA LYS A 127 -27.06 -6.12 -7.46
C LYS A 127 -28.57 -6.36 -7.35
N GLU A 128 -29.02 -7.00 -6.27
CA GLU A 128 -30.36 -6.73 -5.77
C GLU A 128 -30.40 -5.25 -5.38
N GLU A 129 -31.36 -4.52 -5.95
CA GLU A 129 -31.61 -3.10 -5.72
C GLU A 129 -32.07 -2.85 -4.26
N SER A 130 -31.20 -3.01 -3.27
CA SER A 130 -31.49 -2.56 -1.91
C SER A 130 -30.23 -2.43 -1.04
N ALA A 131 -29.64 -1.24 -1.05
CA ALA A 131 -29.16 -0.52 0.12
C ALA A 131 -28.54 0.80 -0.36
N GLN A 132 -28.86 1.90 0.31
CA GLN A 132 -28.31 3.22 0.00
C GLN A 132 -26.79 3.14 -0.16
N GLU A 133 -26.27 3.50 -1.33
CA GLU A 133 -24.84 3.56 -1.60
C GLU A 133 -24.24 4.61 -0.67
N GLY A 134 -23.69 4.16 0.47
CA GLY A 134 -22.85 4.98 1.33
C GLY A 134 -21.60 5.43 0.56
N PRO A 135 -20.91 6.48 1.04
CA PRO A 135 -19.70 6.97 0.40
C PRO A 135 -18.68 5.83 0.24
N SER A 136 -18.19 5.63 -0.99
CA SER A 136 -17.20 4.58 -1.27
C SER A 136 -15.80 5.07 -0.91
N ILE A 137 -15.17 4.41 0.08
CA ILE A 137 -13.78 4.63 0.48
C ILE A 137 -12.83 4.46 -0.73
N ALA A 138 -13.15 3.50 -1.61
CA ALA A 138 -12.33 3.11 -2.76
C ALA A 138 -12.21 4.20 -3.84
N GLY A 139 -13.13 5.17 -3.89
CA GLY A 139 -13.06 6.28 -4.84
C GLY A 139 -12.24 7.48 -4.32
N ARG A 140 -12.20 7.69 -3.01
CA ARG A 140 -11.60 8.89 -2.40
C ARG A 140 -10.14 8.70 -1.97
N TYR A 141 -9.80 7.52 -1.47
CA TYR A 141 -8.46 7.22 -0.95
C TYR A 141 -7.77 6.16 -1.80
N GLN A 142 -7.54 6.50 -3.07
CA GLN A 142 -6.73 5.68 -3.96
C GLN A 142 -5.24 5.97 -3.77
N TRP A 143 -4.40 5.03 -4.20
CA TRP A 143 -2.97 5.23 -4.15
C TRP A 143 -2.55 6.09 -5.35
N ASP A 144 -2.13 7.32 -5.08
CA ASP A 144 -1.76 8.24 -6.15
C ASP A 144 -0.35 7.97 -6.69
N ALA A 145 -0.24 8.08 -8.02
CA ALA A 145 1.04 8.18 -8.70
C ALA A 145 1.66 9.56 -8.40
N VAL A 146 2.82 9.59 -7.75
CA VAL A 146 3.49 10.86 -7.47
C VAL A 146 3.99 11.48 -8.78
N SER A 147 3.64 12.74 -9.05
CA SER A 147 4.21 13.54 -10.14
C SER A 147 5.74 13.59 -10.04
N GLU A 148 6.44 13.74 -11.16
CA GLU A 148 7.91 13.79 -11.20
C GLU A 148 8.51 14.66 -10.08
N PRO A 149 9.64 14.24 -9.48
CA PRO A 149 10.22 14.94 -8.35
C PRO A 149 10.63 16.35 -8.75
N LYS A 150 10.02 17.36 -8.11
CA LYS A 150 10.31 18.77 -8.37
C LYS A 150 11.75 19.20 -8.00
N ASP A 151 12.49 18.39 -7.23
CA ASP A 151 13.81 18.74 -6.67
C ASP A 151 14.88 17.63 -6.78
N GLY A 152 14.74 16.68 -7.71
CA GLY A 152 15.73 15.58 -7.87
C GLY A 152 15.80 14.57 -6.70
N GLN A 153 14.91 14.69 -5.71
CA GLN A 153 14.73 13.68 -4.66
C GLN A 153 13.99 12.46 -5.20
N LEU A 154 14.53 11.27 -4.93
CA LEU A 154 13.84 10.00 -5.18
C LEU A 154 12.60 9.93 -4.28
N ARG A 155 11.41 10.14 -4.85
CA ARG A 155 10.14 9.87 -4.17
C ARG A 155 9.65 8.46 -4.50
N PRO A 156 9.04 7.76 -3.54
CA PRO A 156 8.30 6.55 -3.86
C PRO A 156 7.24 6.89 -4.91
N ARG A 157 7.16 6.09 -5.98
CA ARG A 157 6.20 6.30 -7.09
C ARG A 157 4.74 6.14 -6.66
N LEU A 158 4.54 5.64 -5.45
CA LEU A 158 3.29 5.17 -4.91
C LEU A 158 3.15 5.70 -3.47
N GLU A 159 2.16 6.55 -3.21
CA GLU A 159 1.86 7.05 -1.88
C GLU A 159 0.68 6.29 -1.24
N PRO A 160 0.84 5.75 -0.01
CA PRO A 160 -0.26 5.05 0.66
C PRO A 160 -1.41 5.99 1.03
N ALA A 161 -2.64 5.47 0.93
CA ALA A 161 -3.88 6.17 1.28
C ALA A 161 -3.85 6.90 2.63
N ILE A 162 -3.16 6.34 3.64
CA ILE A 162 -3.06 6.94 4.97
C ILE A 162 -2.46 8.35 4.96
N LYS A 163 -1.61 8.66 3.97
CA LYS A 163 -1.00 9.98 3.84
C LYS A 163 -2.06 11.04 3.51
N CYS A 164 -3.03 10.70 2.66
CA CYS A 164 -4.18 11.55 2.35
C CYS A 164 -5.08 11.71 3.59
N ILE A 165 -5.47 10.60 4.22
CA ILE A 165 -6.34 10.57 5.41
C ILE A 165 -5.78 11.48 6.53
N VAL A 166 -4.49 11.36 6.84
CA VAL A 166 -3.87 12.16 7.90
C VAL A 166 -3.77 13.64 7.53
N ASN A 167 -3.49 13.96 6.26
CA ASN A 167 -3.48 15.35 5.79
C ASN A 167 -4.89 15.98 5.88
N GLU A 168 -5.94 15.25 5.51
CA GLU A 168 -7.32 15.72 5.67
C GLU A 168 -7.70 15.87 7.14
N GLN A 169 -7.27 14.96 8.02
CA GLN A 169 -7.50 15.09 9.46
C GLN A 169 -6.81 16.32 10.05
N VAL A 170 -5.57 16.60 9.62
CA VAL A 170 -4.85 17.81 10.01
C VAL A 170 -5.51 19.05 9.40
N GLY A 171 -6.02 18.97 8.17
CA GLY A 171 -6.79 20.04 7.52
C GLY A 171 -8.19 20.24 8.10
N ASN A 172 -8.67 19.33 8.95
CA ASN A 172 -10.06 19.28 9.41
C ASN A 172 -11.06 19.21 8.24
N THR A 173 -10.69 18.46 7.20
CA THR A 173 -11.47 18.18 5.99
C THR A 173 -11.73 16.68 5.80
N LEU A 174 -11.40 15.88 6.82
CA LEU A 174 -11.67 14.44 6.81
C LEU A 174 -13.17 14.20 6.73
N ASP A 175 -13.55 13.25 5.90
CA ASP A 175 -14.95 12.89 5.68
C ASP A 175 -15.57 12.27 6.95
N ILE A 176 -16.60 12.91 7.48
CA ILE A 176 -17.25 12.47 8.73
C ILE A 176 -18.17 11.27 8.47
N ASP A 177 -18.67 11.10 7.24
CA ASP A 177 -19.51 9.95 6.89
C ASP A 177 -18.66 8.67 6.82
N LEU A 178 -17.39 8.80 6.39
CA LEU A 178 -16.42 7.70 6.35
C LEU A 178 -15.69 7.48 7.67
N PHE A 179 -15.38 8.56 8.39
CA PHE A 179 -14.65 8.54 9.66
C PHE A 179 -15.46 9.23 10.75
N PRO A 180 -16.59 8.65 11.18
CA PRO A 180 -17.45 9.26 12.19
C PRO A 180 -16.78 9.27 13.56
N TRP A 181 -17.21 10.20 14.40
CA TRP A 181 -16.89 10.18 15.82
C TRP A 181 -17.59 9.00 16.50
N ALA A 182 -16.87 8.31 17.39
CA ALA A 182 -17.44 7.20 18.16
C ALA A 182 -18.51 7.68 19.17
N GLU A 183 -18.38 8.92 19.62
CA GLU A 183 -19.29 9.58 20.54
C GLU A 183 -19.64 10.97 19.98
N GLU A 184 -19.91 11.96 20.83
CA GLU A 184 -20.16 13.32 20.38
C GLU A 184 -18.91 13.94 19.77
N ALA A 185 -19.10 14.64 18.64
CA ALA A 185 -18.03 15.42 18.04
C ALA A 185 -17.51 16.44 19.07
N PRO A 186 -16.18 16.60 19.19
CA PRO A 186 -15.62 17.57 20.10
C PRO A 186 -16.23 18.95 19.84
N PRO A 187 -16.66 19.69 20.89
CA PRO A 187 -17.35 20.95 20.71
C PRO A 187 -16.51 21.92 19.89
N GLU A 188 -17.14 22.66 18.97
CA GLU A 188 -16.46 23.62 18.07
C GLU A 188 -15.61 24.66 18.82
N SER A 189 -15.91 24.86 20.11
CA SER A 189 -15.21 25.73 21.04
C SER A 189 -13.89 25.19 21.58
N ILE A 190 -13.55 23.90 21.38
CA ILE A 190 -12.17 23.43 21.56
C ILE A 190 -11.40 24.11 20.44
N PRO A 191 -10.61 25.14 20.76
CA PRO A 191 -10.14 25.99 19.72
C PRO A 191 -9.21 25.18 18.84
N LYS A 192 -9.42 25.28 17.52
CA LYS A 192 -8.65 24.57 16.50
C LYS A 192 -7.14 24.73 16.71
N HIS A 193 -6.66 25.68 17.51
CA HIS A 193 -5.26 25.84 17.92
C HIS A 193 -4.70 24.78 18.88
N ILE A 194 -5.52 23.97 19.57
CA ILE A 194 -5.05 22.77 20.30
C ILE A 194 -4.81 21.61 19.31
N LEU A 195 -5.53 21.62 18.20
CA LEU A 195 -5.41 20.65 17.11
C LEU A 195 -4.48 21.13 15.99
N ASN A 196 -4.23 22.43 15.82
CA ASN A 196 -3.51 23.03 14.68
C ASN A 196 -2.79 24.36 15.03
N HIS A 197 -1.46 24.33 14.87
CA HIS A 197 -0.54 25.44 14.64
C HIS A 197 0.08 26.27 15.81
N ASN A 198 1.43 26.21 15.78
CA ASN A 198 2.40 27.25 16.13
C ASN A 198 2.65 27.65 17.61
N GLY A 199 2.20 26.86 18.58
CA GLY A 199 2.59 27.07 19.99
C GLY A 199 2.62 25.80 20.84
N LYS A 200 3.82 25.46 21.35
CA LYS A 200 4.23 24.54 22.45
C LYS A 200 3.51 23.21 22.76
N LYS A 201 2.28 22.90 22.32
CA LYS A 201 1.62 21.59 22.52
C LYS A 201 0.74 21.26 21.31
N ARG A 202 1.31 20.56 20.33
CA ARG A 202 0.54 20.01 19.19
C ARG A 202 -0.23 18.78 19.69
N GLY A 203 -1.54 18.69 19.40
CA GLY A 203 -2.29 17.47 19.67
C GLY A 203 -1.71 16.26 18.93
N VAL A 204 -1.71 15.10 19.59
CA VAL A 204 -1.21 13.84 19.02
C VAL A 204 -2.25 13.23 18.09
N ILE A 205 -1.83 12.70 16.94
CA ILE A 205 -2.67 11.86 16.08
C ILE A 205 -2.23 10.41 16.26
N ILE A 206 -3.17 9.53 16.55
CA ILE A 206 -2.93 8.08 16.65
C ILE A 206 -3.77 7.40 15.58
N VAL A 207 -3.10 6.68 14.68
CA VAL A 207 -3.70 5.83 13.66
C VAL A 207 -3.54 4.38 14.10
N TYR A 208 -4.62 3.61 14.07
CA TYR A 208 -4.56 2.17 14.30
C TYR A 208 -5.16 1.43 13.11
N ILE A 209 -4.38 0.55 12.48
CA ILE A 209 -4.85 -0.31 11.38
C ILE A 209 -5.11 -1.71 11.95
N ALA A 210 -6.34 -2.18 11.92
CA ALA A 210 -6.63 -3.58 12.26
C ALA A 210 -6.23 -4.49 11.08
N GLY A 211 -5.54 -5.60 11.37
CA GLY A 211 -5.13 -6.57 10.35
C GLY A 211 -3.70 -6.41 9.84
N GLY A 212 -2.98 -5.37 10.27
CA GLY A 212 -1.54 -5.21 10.06
C GLY A 212 -1.17 -3.90 9.35
N VAL A 213 0.09 -3.45 9.49
CA VAL A 213 0.61 -2.21 8.88
C VAL A 213 1.84 -2.49 8.01
N THR A 214 1.93 -1.84 6.86
CA THR A 214 3.07 -1.96 5.94
C THR A 214 4.20 -1.00 6.28
N LEU A 215 5.43 -1.35 5.88
CA LEU A 215 6.59 -0.44 6.03
C LEU A 215 6.40 0.87 5.23
N SER A 216 5.65 0.85 4.13
CA SER A 216 5.32 2.06 3.35
C SER A 216 4.43 3.03 4.12
N GLU A 217 3.44 2.52 4.86
CA GLU A 217 2.57 3.34 5.71
C GLU A 217 3.32 3.89 6.92
N MET A 218 4.17 3.06 7.56
CA MET A 218 5.05 3.52 8.63
C MET A 218 5.96 4.66 8.18
N ARG A 219 6.60 4.52 7.01
CA ARG A 219 7.41 5.59 6.40
C ARG A 219 6.59 6.85 6.14
N ALA A 220 5.40 6.71 5.54
CA ALA A 220 4.54 7.86 5.23
C ALA A 220 4.17 8.66 6.48
N ILE A 221 3.89 7.98 7.59
CA ILE A 221 3.57 8.63 8.87
C ILE A 221 4.79 9.34 9.45
N TYR A 222 5.98 8.74 9.36
CA TYR A 222 7.23 9.40 9.77
C TYR A 222 7.50 10.68 8.95
N GLU A 223 7.40 10.60 7.62
CA GLU A 223 7.54 11.75 6.71
C GLU A 223 6.54 12.87 7.05
N LEU A 224 5.27 12.53 7.31
CA LEU A 224 4.25 13.49 7.69
C LEU A 224 4.54 14.13 9.05
N SER A 225 4.97 13.33 10.03
CA SER A 225 5.33 13.83 11.36
C SER A 225 6.43 14.89 11.28
N GLU A 226 7.48 14.64 10.49
CA GLU A 226 8.55 15.62 10.26
C GLU A 226 8.07 16.85 9.49
N THR A 227 7.31 16.65 8.41
CA THR A 227 6.85 17.73 7.51
C THR A 227 5.87 18.67 8.21
N LEU A 228 4.88 18.11 8.91
CA LEU A 228 3.87 18.84 9.66
C LEU A 228 4.37 19.28 11.05
N LYS A 229 5.54 18.76 11.44
CA LYS A 229 6.16 18.91 12.76
C LYS A 229 5.22 18.47 13.89
N ARG A 230 4.37 17.47 13.66
CA ARG A 230 3.30 17.04 14.59
C ARG A 230 3.53 15.60 15.01
N ASP A 231 3.28 15.28 16.27
CA ASP A 231 3.37 13.91 16.75
C ASP A 231 2.25 13.06 16.14
N ILE A 232 2.62 12.16 15.25
CA ILE A 232 1.73 11.23 14.55
C ILE A 232 2.28 9.82 14.75
N TYR A 233 1.46 8.94 15.33
CA TYR A 233 1.82 7.55 15.58
C TYR A 233 0.92 6.63 14.79
N ILE A 234 1.49 5.56 14.24
CA ILE A 234 0.75 4.48 13.61
C ILE A 234 1.04 3.17 14.33
N GLY A 235 -0.02 2.46 14.67
CA GLY A 235 0.01 1.15 15.29
C GLY A 235 -0.86 0.16 14.53
N SER A 236 -0.67 -1.11 14.83
CA SER A 236 -1.44 -2.19 14.23
C SER A 236 -1.33 -3.47 15.06
N THR A 237 -1.99 -4.54 14.62
CA THR A 237 -1.86 -5.88 15.17
C THR A 237 -0.46 -6.47 14.94
N HIS A 238 0.14 -6.23 13.77
CA HIS A 238 1.48 -6.69 13.41
C HIS A 238 2.03 -5.91 12.21
N ILE A 239 3.32 -6.08 11.89
CA ILE A 239 3.92 -5.49 10.69
C ILE A 239 3.80 -6.49 9.53
N ILE A 240 3.21 -6.03 8.43
CA ILE A 240 2.95 -6.84 7.24
C ILE A 240 4.15 -6.80 6.29
N THR A 241 4.51 -7.97 5.76
CA THR A 241 5.29 -8.09 4.53
C THR A 241 4.38 -8.59 3.40
N PRO A 242 4.69 -8.31 2.12
CA PRO A 242 3.82 -8.77 1.03
C PRO A 242 3.60 -10.28 0.99
N ARG A 243 4.60 -11.08 1.39
CA ARG A 243 4.46 -12.54 1.50
C ARG A 243 3.59 -12.92 2.70
N GLY A 244 3.82 -12.32 3.87
CA GLY A 244 3.00 -12.56 5.06
C GLY A 244 1.51 -12.26 4.82
N PHE A 245 1.20 -11.16 4.13
CA PHE A 245 -0.18 -10.84 3.75
C PHE A 245 -0.84 -11.93 2.88
N LEU A 246 -0.09 -12.49 1.93
CA LEU A 246 -0.59 -13.61 1.12
C LEU A 246 -0.83 -14.85 1.97
N ASP A 247 0.08 -15.16 2.88
CA ASP A 247 -0.02 -16.33 3.75
C ASP A 247 -1.23 -16.21 4.69
N ASP A 248 -1.47 -15.03 5.24
CA ASP A 248 -2.66 -14.72 6.04
C ASP A 248 -3.94 -14.98 5.22
N LEU A 249 -4.01 -14.44 4.00
CA LEU A 249 -5.15 -14.66 3.10
C LEU A 249 -5.34 -16.12 2.67
N LYS A 250 -4.25 -16.88 2.50
CA LYS A 250 -4.30 -18.33 2.19
C LYS A 250 -4.84 -19.14 3.37
N SER A 251 -4.53 -18.71 4.59
CA SER A 251 -4.91 -19.38 5.84
C SER A 251 -6.36 -19.11 6.28
N LEU A 252 -6.99 -18.06 5.73
CA LEU A 252 -8.39 -17.75 6.00
C LEU A 252 -9.30 -18.89 5.51
N HIS A 253 -9.82 -19.63 6.48
CA HIS A 253 -10.82 -20.67 6.28
C HIS A 253 -12.23 -20.15 6.50
N LEU A 254 -13.19 -20.72 5.79
CA LEU A 254 -14.61 -20.62 6.12
C LEU A 254 -14.83 -21.34 7.46
N GLU A 255 -14.69 -20.65 8.58
CA GLU A 255 -15.59 -20.97 9.69
C GLU A 255 -16.96 -20.47 9.23
N MET A 256 -17.79 -21.41 8.76
CA MET A 256 -19.22 -21.14 8.67
C MET A 256 -19.63 -20.74 10.09
N LEU A 257 -19.94 -19.46 10.28
CA LEU A 257 -20.76 -19.03 11.40
C LEU A 257 -22.09 -19.77 11.23
N THR A 258 -22.18 -20.95 11.84
CA THR A 258 -23.41 -21.72 12.05
C THR A 258 -24.25 -21.05 13.11
#